data_AF-A0A816EPH6-F1
#
_entry.id   AF-A0A816EPH6-F1
#
_cell.length_a   1.000
_cell.length_b   1.000
_cell.length_c   1.000
_cell.angle_alpha   90.00
_cell.angle_beta   90.00
_cell.angle_gamma   90.00
#
_symmetry.space_group_name_H-M   'P 1'
#
loop_
_entity.id
_entity.type
_entity.pdbx_description
1 polymer ?
#
loop_
_entity_poly.entity_id
_entity_poly.type
_entity_poly.pdbx_seq_one_letter_code
_entity_poly.pdbx_strand_id
1 'polypeptide(L)'
;MYTQLFKEILLTIEFEDKHIEEFAKHHPGLITLDGTHSNDVKQSVRDYRTKKPIWWYTRGNSLHSMLNDALRIMDGDVLVRMGFFVTDLHRNIEQLHKEQFVNASWSSLVFTVYRGQGLSHTDFAELRNTIDGLMSFNSFFSTSMKRDVSFSYAKSNADNPKLVGILFTIKIDPAQSTTPFALVGNHGRFLQENEVLFSMHTVFRIHHIEVIGTAPPLYEVNISLTLDSDEELRTLTDHIRRESHLDGKGWTRLGQLLIQLGQHKKAEKIYDTLLNQKSHDNDKGLIYHQLGHIRHRQGLFQEAITFYDKSLVLFEKTFPANHPDLATSYNNISSVYVSMGDYRKALDYYEKTLSIQQQSLPANHPDLATSYSNIGSVYVHIGDYRKALEYFEKTLSIQQQSLPANHPDLATSYNNIGLVYNSMGDYPKALEYYEKALLIRQQSLPANHPNIATSYNNIGLVYNSMGDYRKALEYFEKTLSIRKQSLPANHPDLATSYNNIGLVYDSMNDYRKAHFYCERAVQSAKCSRSPNHPHLLRLERNLEYVENKLRHSSFLAIK
;
A
#
# COMPACT_ATOMS: atom_id res chain seq x y z
N MET A 1 1.69 5.84 -6.96
CA MET A 1 2.30 6.06 -5.62
C MET A 1 3.51 5.16 -5.41
N TYR A 2 3.38 3.82 -5.42
CA TYR A 2 4.53 2.92 -5.20
C TYR A 2 5.69 3.11 -6.19
N THR A 3 5.44 3.57 -7.42
CA THR A 3 6.47 3.98 -8.38
C THR A 3 7.39 5.08 -7.84
N GLN A 4 6.84 6.10 -7.16
CA GLN A 4 7.63 7.17 -6.55
C GLN A 4 8.55 6.62 -5.47
N LEU A 5 7.98 5.84 -4.55
CA LEU A 5 8.74 5.29 -3.44
C LEU A 5 9.84 4.37 -3.95
N PHE A 6 9.53 3.57 -4.97
CA PHE A 6 10.49 2.71 -5.63
C PHE A 6 11.64 3.54 -6.24
N LYS A 7 11.32 4.59 -7.00
CA LYS A 7 12.32 5.53 -7.54
C LYS A 7 13.21 6.09 -6.43
N GLU A 8 12.62 6.66 -5.38
CA GLU A 8 13.38 7.23 -4.26
C GLU A 8 14.33 6.23 -3.61
N ILE A 9 13.88 4.99 -3.42
CA ILE A 9 14.71 3.91 -2.86
C ILE A 9 15.87 3.59 -3.81
N LEU A 10 15.59 3.34 -5.09
CA LEU A 10 16.63 2.99 -6.07
C LEU A 10 17.71 4.07 -6.19
N LEU A 11 17.33 5.35 -6.14
CA LEU A 11 18.28 6.46 -6.21
C LEU A 11 19.29 6.48 -5.06
N THR A 12 18.98 5.80 -3.95
CA THR A 12 19.88 5.63 -2.79
C THR A 12 20.70 4.33 -2.83
N ILE A 13 20.49 3.47 -3.83
CA ILE A 13 21.29 2.25 -4.02
C ILE A 13 22.53 2.60 -4.84
N GLU A 14 23.70 2.20 -4.33
CA GLU A 14 24.93 2.16 -5.11
C GLU A 14 24.95 0.87 -5.95
N PHE A 15 24.70 1.03 -7.25
CA PHE A 15 24.77 -0.07 -8.20
C PHE A 15 26.21 -0.25 -8.68
N GLU A 16 26.78 -1.41 -8.36
CA GLU A 16 28.05 -1.90 -8.91
C GLU A 16 27.88 -2.58 -10.28
N ASP A 17 28.98 -2.69 -11.03
CA ASP A 17 29.08 -3.36 -12.34
C ASP A 17 28.48 -4.77 -12.38
N LYS A 18 28.63 -5.53 -11.29
CA LYS A 18 28.06 -6.88 -11.15
C LYS A 18 26.53 -6.90 -11.35
N HIS A 19 25.81 -5.84 -10.98
CA HIS A 19 24.35 -5.80 -11.11
C HIS A 19 23.93 -5.71 -12.59
N ILE A 20 24.70 -5.02 -13.42
CA ILE A 20 24.46 -4.94 -14.86
C ILE A 20 24.67 -6.32 -15.49
N GLU A 21 25.77 -7.00 -15.10
CA GLU A 21 26.05 -8.36 -15.56
C GLU A 21 24.99 -9.36 -15.11
N GLU A 22 24.53 -9.26 -13.85
CA GLU A 22 23.44 -10.10 -13.34
C GLU A 22 22.14 -9.87 -14.10
N PHE A 23 21.78 -8.61 -14.37
CA PHE A 23 20.62 -8.28 -15.18
C PHE A 23 20.73 -8.94 -16.57
N ALA A 24 21.88 -8.81 -17.23
CA ALA A 24 22.14 -9.38 -18.55
C ALA A 24 22.13 -10.91 -18.56
N LYS A 25 22.66 -11.56 -17.50
CA LYS A 25 22.61 -13.04 -17.34
C LYS A 25 21.19 -13.58 -17.25
N HIS A 26 20.28 -12.85 -16.61
CA HIS A 26 18.88 -13.27 -16.48
C HIS A 26 18.06 -12.95 -17.75
N HIS A 27 18.56 -12.06 -18.61
CA HIS A 27 17.87 -11.57 -19.80
C HIS A 27 18.78 -11.63 -21.05
N PRO A 28 19.35 -12.81 -21.39
CA PRO A 28 20.40 -12.92 -22.41
C PRO A 28 19.93 -12.55 -23.83
N GLY A 29 18.64 -12.66 -24.13
CA GLY A 29 18.06 -12.30 -25.43
C GLY A 29 17.60 -10.84 -25.56
N LEU A 30 17.69 -10.04 -24.49
CA LEU A 30 17.07 -8.70 -24.44
C LEU A 30 18.05 -7.54 -24.61
N ILE A 31 19.36 -7.80 -24.67
CA ILE A 31 20.38 -6.75 -24.86
C ILE A 31 21.22 -6.99 -26.12
N THR A 32 20.61 -7.34 -27.25
CA THR A 32 21.27 -7.28 -28.55
C THR A 32 21.00 -5.91 -29.17
N LEU A 33 21.99 -5.02 -29.12
CA LEU A 33 21.86 -3.61 -29.55
C LEU A 33 21.88 -3.39 -31.08
N ASP A 34 21.85 -4.47 -31.87
CA ASP A 34 21.30 -4.58 -33.23
C ASP A 34 21.78 -5.92 -33.87
N GLY A 35 20.86 -6.84 -34.13
CA GLY A 35 20.78 -7.56 -35.42
C GLY A 35 21.67 -8.76 -35.81
N THR A 36 22.69 -9.23 -35.08
CA THR A 36 23.40 -10.48 -35.48
C THR A 36 23.75 -11.41 -34.32
N HIS A 37 23.66 -12.72 -34.57
CA HIS A 37 23.74 -13.80 -33.59
C HIS A 37 25.12 -13.94 -32.90
N SER A 38 25.04 -14.21 -31.60
CA SER A 38 26.02 -14.89 -30.73
C SER A 38 27.20 -14.10 -30.14
N ASN A 39 27.29 -14.23 -28.80
CA ASN A 39 28.45 -14.12 -27.92
C ASN A 39 29.03 -12.74 -27.62
N ASP A 40 28.46 -12.01 -26.65
CA ASP A 40 28.91 -12.03 -25.25
C ASP A 40 28.08 -11.02 -24.43
N VAL A 41 27.68 -11.35 -23.20
CA VAL A 41 27.04 -10.39 -22.25
C VAL A 41 27.88 -9.11 -22.11
N LYS A 42 29.21 -9.24 -22.27
CA LYS A 42 30.18 -8.15 -22.22
C LYS A 42 29.99 -7.11 -23.33
N GLN A 43 29.60 -7.50 -24.54
CA GLN A 43 29.42 -6.56 -25.65
C GLN A 43 28.20 -5.66 -25.41
N SER A 44 27.12 -6.24 -24.89
CA SER A 44 25.90 -5.51 -24.50
C SER A 44 26.14 -4.48 -23.40
N VAL A 45 26.88 -4.88 -22.35
CA VAL A 45 27.31 -3.98 -21.28
C VAL A 45 28.23 -2.89 -21.81
N ARG A 46 29.15 -3.23 -22.72
CA ARG A 46 30.06 -2.28 -23.37
C ARG A 46 29.30 -1.25 -24.21
N ASP A 47 28.33 -1.68 -25.00
CA ASP A 47 27.53 -0.77 -25.83
C ASP A 47 26.69 0.18 -24.98
N TYR A 48 26.13 -0.29 -23.86
CA TYR A 48 25.51 0.60 -22.88
C TYR A 48 26.52 1.62 -22.30
N ARG A 49 27.70 1.17 -21.86
CA ARG A 49 28.72 2.02 -21.22
C ARG A 49 29.40 3.02 -22.17
N THR A 50 29.51 2.68 -23.45
CA THR A 50 30.20 3.50 -24.46
C THR A 50 29.31 4.53 -25.14
N LYS A 51 27.99 4.45 -24.93
CA LYS A 51 27.00 5.42 -25.43
C LYS A 51 26.57 6.36 -24.32
N LYS A 52 25.94 7.49 -24.67
CA LYS A 52 25.36 8.40 -23.68
C LYS A 52 24.23 7.67 -22.92
N PRO A 53 24.14 7.72 -21.58
CA PRO A 53 23.20 6.89 -20.82
C PRO A 53 21.70 7.16 -21.04
N ILE A 54 21.30 8.18 -21.80
CA ILE A 54 19.90 8.39 -22.22
C ILE A 54 19.57 7.72 -23.58
N TRP A 55 20.61 7.40 -24.35
CA TRP A 55 20.49 6.95 -25.75
C TRP A 55 19.71 5.63 -25.88
N TRP A 56 19.98 4.65 -24.99
CA TRP A 56 19.32 3.35 -25.03
C TRP A 56 17.81 3.43 -24.81
N TYR A 57 17.35 4.45 -24.06
CA TYR A 57 15.93 4.67 -23.80
C TYR A 57 15.23 5.23 -25.05
N THR A 58 15.86 6.19 -25.74
CA THR A 58 15.27 6.84 -26.92
C THR A 58 15.31 6.00 -28.20
N ARG A 59 16.07 4.90 -28.25
CA ARG A 59 16.22 4.11 -29.49
C ARG A 59 15.12 3.08 -29.74
N GLY A 60 14.16 2.91 -28.82
CA GLY A 60 13.13 1.87 -28.95
C GLY A 60 13.71 0.45 -28.85
N ASN A 61 14.72 0.27 -28.01
CA ASN A 61 15.34 -1.04 -27.78
C ASN A 61 14.49 -1.89 -26.81
N SER A 62 14.76 -3.19 -26.74
CA SER A 62 14.07 -4.09 -25.80
C SER A 62 14.18 -3.66 -24.34
N LEU A 63 15.27 -2.98 -23.93
CA LEU A 63 15.41 -2.38 -22.61
C LEU A 63 14.35 -1.31 -22.31
N HIS A 64 14.08 -0.42 -23.27
CA HIS A 64 13.09 0.63 -23.12
C HIS A 64 11.68 0.03 -22.99
N SER A 65 11.33 -0.90 -23.87
CA SER A 65 10.02 -1.58 -23.82
C SER A 65 9.83 -2.29 -22.49
N MET A 66 10.80 -3.13 -22.10
CA MET A 66 10.70 -3.91 -20.87
C MET A 66 10.66 -3.02 -19.62
N LEU A 67 11.42 -1.92 -19.57
CA LEU A 67 11.29 -0.97 -18.47
C LEU A 67 9.90 -0.34 -18.41
N ASN A 68 9.38 0.13 -19.55
CA ASN A 68 8.05 0.74 -19.61
C ASN A 68 6.94 -0.23 -19.27
N ASP A 69 7.02 -1.47 -19.75
CA ASP A 69 6.07 -2.53 -19.43
C ASP A 69 6.11 -2.85 -17.94
N ALA A 70 7.31 -3.05 -17.37
CA ALA A 70 7.49 -3.31 -15.95
C ALA A 70 6.97 -2.17 -15.07
N LEU A 71 7.20 -0.91 -15.46
CA LEU A 71 6.68 0.27 -14.76
C LEU A 71 5.14 0.36 -14.84
N ARG A 72 4.56 -0.03 -15.97
CA ARG A 72 3.11 -0.01 -16.18
C ARG A 72 2.39 -1.08 -15.35
N ILE A 73 2.97 -2.29 -15.27
CA ILE A 73 2.38 -3.41 -14.52
C ILE A 73 2.92 -3.55 -13.09
N MET A 74 3.83 -2.66 -12.68
CA MET A 74 4.54 -2.70 -11.39
C MET A 74 5.26 -4.03 -11.14
N ASP A 75 5.95 -4.56 -12.16
CA ASP A 75 6.73 -5.80 -12.01
C ASP A 75 7.98 -5.55 -11.16
N GLY A 76 7.86 -5.80 -9.87
CA GLY A 76 8.94 -5.59 -8.92
C GLY A 76 10.21 -6.39 -9.21
N ASP A 77 10.16 -7.56 -9.88
CA ASP A 77 11.41 -8.30 -10.16
C ASP A 77 12.24 -7.60 -11.23
N VAL A 78 11.57 -7.26 -12.34
CA VAL A 78 12.20 -6.53 -13.44
C VAL A 78 12.65 -5.16 -12.97
N LEU A 79 11.80 -4.42 -12.26
CA LEU A 79 12.12 -3.09 -11.76
C LEU A 79 13.32 -3.08 -10.81
N VAL A 80 13.45 -4.07 -9.92
CA VAL A 80 14.62 -4.17 -9.02
C VAL A 80 15.90 -4.43 -9.80
N ARG A 81 15.87 -5.36 -10.76
CA ARG A 81 17.05 -5.68 -11.58
C ARG A 81 17.41 -4.57 -12.56
N MET A 82 16.41 -3.81 -13.01
CA MET A 82 16.60 -2.62 -13.85
C MET A 82 16.90 -1.35 -13.05
N GLY A 83 17.03 -1.44 -11.72
CA GLY A 83 17.19 -0.27 -10.87
C GLY A 83 18.39 0.60 -11.23
N PHE A 84 19.45 -0.02 -11.75
CA PHE A 84 20.59 0.70 -12.32
C PHE A 84 20.20 1.56 -13.53
N PHE A 85 19.51 1.00 -14.52
CA PHE A 85 19.05 1.76 -15.70
C PHE A 85 18.10 2.90 -15.32
N VAL A 86 17.20 2.66 -14.36
CA VAL A 86 16.29 3.68 -13.82
C VAL A 86 17.08 4.82 -13.19
N THR A 87 18.06 4.49 -12.34
CA THR A 87 18.88 5.46 -11.62
C THR A 87 19.74 6.27 -12.58
N ASP A 88 20.41 5.63 -13.52
CA ASP A 88 21.26 6.31 -14.50
C ASP A 88 20.44 7.21 -15.42
N LEU A 89 19.28 6.73 -15.92
CA LEU A 89 18.39 7.56 -16.74
C LEU A 89 17.92 8.80 -15.97
N HIS A 90 17.51 8.62 -14.71
CA HIS A 90 17.09 9.74 -13.86
C HIS A 90 18.21 10.76 -13.67
N ARG A 91 19.41 10.33 -13.27
CA ARG A 91 20.57 11.21 -13.07
C ARG A 91 20.99 11.94 -14.34
N ASN A 92 20.90 11.28 -15.50
CA ASN A 92 21.22 11.91 -16.78
C ASN A 92 20.20 12.98 -17.18
N ILE A 93 18.90 12.73 -16.96
CA ILE A 93 17.87 13.75 -17.16
C ILE A 93 18.11 14.94 -16.23
N GLU A 94 18.42 14.68 -14.96
CA GLU A 94 18.71 15.73 -13.97
C GLU A 94 19.96 16.55 -14.34
N GLN A 95 21.03 15.90 -14.79
CA GLN A 95 22.24 16.57 -15.23
C GLN A 95 21.97 17.44 -16.46
N LEU A 96 21.31 16.89 -17.49
CA LEU A 96 20.95 17.65 -18.69
C LEU A 96 20.03 18.82 -18.35
N HIS A 97 19.08 18.63 -17.44
CA HIS A 97 18.21 19.70 -16.95
C HIS A 97 19.02 20.86 -16.36
N LYS A 98 19.99 20.56 -15.48
CA LYS A 98 20.88 21.57 -14.88
C LYS A 98 21.72 22.30 -15.94
N GLU A 99 22.29 21.56 -16.89
CA GLU A 99 23.07 22.13 -18.00
C GLU A 99 22.22 23.05 -18.90
N GLN A 100 20.97 22.66 -19.17
CA GLN A 100 20.08 23.34 -20.13
C GLN A 100 19.33 24.53 -19.53
N PHE A 101 18.94 24.47 -18.26
CA PHE A 101 17.97 25.42 -17.68
C PHE A 101 18.48 26.15 -16.43
N VAL A 102 19.44 25.58 -15.68
CA VAL A 102 19.97 26.23 -14.46
C VAL A 102 21.15 27.15 -14.78
N ASN A 103 22.01 26.76 -15.73
CA ASN A 103 23.22 27.53 -16.09
C ASN A 103 23.05 28.44 -17.31
N ALA A 104 21.91 28.38 -18.00
CA ALA A 104 21.65 29.13 -19.22
C ALA A 104 20.52 30.15 -19.01
N SER A 105 20.59 31.27 -19.73
CA SER A 105 19.66 32.42 -19.67
C SER A 105 18.25 32.11 -20.22
N TRP A 106 17.61 31.03 -19.76
CA TRP A 106 16.27 30.58 -20.18
C TRP A 106 15.17 31.01 -19.20
N SER A 107 15.48 31.89 -18.24
CA SER A 107 14.58 32.33 -17.16
C SER A 107 13.31 33.08 -17.61
N SER A 108 13.00 33.13 -18.92
CA SER A 108 11.83 33.85 -19.45
C SER A 108 11.06 33.13 -20.56
N LEU A 109 11.38 31.87 -20.91
CA LEU A 109 10.73 31.18 -22.04
C LEU A 109 9.90 29.99 -21.56
N VAL A 110 8.63 30.28 -21.23
CA VAL A 110 7.58 29.27 -21.12
C VAL A 110 7.39 28.63 -22.50
N PHE A 111 7.37 27.31 -22.58
CA PHE A 111 7.13 26.58 -23.82
C PHE A 111 6.11 25.46 -23.65
N THR A 112 5.59 24.95 -24.76
CA THR A 112 4.58 23.88 -24.76
C THR A 112 5.17 22.60 -25.33
N VAL A 113 4.87 21.48 -24.69
CA VAL A 113 5.12 20.14 -25.21
C VAL A 113 3.82 19.35 -25.30
N TYR A 114 3.81 18.36 -26.17
CA TYR A 114 2.64 17.58 -26.52
C TYR A 114 2.91 16.10 -26.39
N ARG A 115 1.88 15.33 -26.03
CA ARG A 115 1.93 13.87 -26.07
C ARG A 115 0.62 13.28 -26.54
N GLY A 116 0.68 12.42 -27.55
CA GLY A 116 -0.46 11.60 -27.95
C GLY A 116 -0.39 10.22 -27.34
N GLN A 117 -1.51 9.73 -26.82
CA GLN A 117 -1.64 8.33 -26.39
C GLN A 117 -3.10 7.88 -26.36
N GLY A 118 -3.32 6.57 -26.31
CA GLY A 118 -4.62 5.99 -25.98
C GLY A 118 -4.77 5.80 -24.46
N LEU A 119 -5.96 6.09 -23.94
CA LEU A 119 -6.38 5.69 -22.58
C LEU A 119 -7.50 4.67 -22.67
N SER A 120 -7.61 3.76 -21.69
CA SER A 120 -8.80 2.92 -21.60
C SER A 120 -10.03 3.77 -21.28
N HIS A 121 -11.23 3.28 -21.61
CA HIS A 121 -12.47 3.98 -21.27
C HIS A 121 -12.63 4.24 -19.77
N THR A 122 -12.15 3.32 -18.93
CA THR A 122 -12.12 3.48 -17.47
C THR A 122 -11.16 4.57 -17.03
N ASP A 123 -9.91 4.55 -17.50
CA ASP A 123 -8.91 5.57 -17.12
C ASP A 123 -9.34 6.95 -17.60
N PHE A 124 -10.00 7.04 -18.77
CA PHE A 124 -10.51 8.30 -19.28
C PHE A 124 -11.73 8.82 -18.51
N ALA A 125 -12.61 7.93 -18.03
CA ALA A 125 -13.71 8.32 -17.15
C ALA A 125 -13.18 8.85 -15.80
N GLU A 126 -12.15 8.21 -15.25
CA GLU A 126 -11.46 8.69 -14.05
C GLU A 126 -10.83 10.07 -14.30
N LEU A 127 -10.08 10.23 -15.39
CA LEU A 127 -9.47 11.51 -15.79
C LEU A 127 -10.50 12.66 -15.86
N ARG A 128 -11.71 12.38 -16.38
CA ARG A 128 -12.80 13.37 -16.46
C ARG A 128 -13.37 13.75 -15.09
N ASN A 129 -13.34 12.84 -14.13
CA ASN A 129 -13.82 13.09 -12.77
C ASN A 129 -12.76 13.77 -11.88
N THR A 130 -11.52 13.88 -12.37
CA THR A 130 -10.38 14.46 -11.64
C THR A 130 -9.90 15.78 -12.24
N ILE A 131 -10.80 16.58 -12.84
CA ILE A 131 -10.49 17.96 -13.23
C ILE A 131 -10.05 18.74 -11.98
N ASP A 132 -9.04 19.59 -12.12
CA ASP A 132 -8.29 20.26 -11.05
C ASP A 132 -7.50 19.31 -10.13
N GLY A 133 -7.57 17.99 -10.34
CA GLY A 133 -6.80 17.00 -9.60
C GLY A 133 -5.38 16.79 -10.12
N LEU A 134 -4.68 15.85 -9.48
CA LEU A 134 -3.31 15.46 -9.80
C LEU A 134 -3.26 14.18 -10.65
N MET A 135 -2.38 14.17 -11.64
CA MET A 135 -2.07 13.03 -12.48
C MET A 135 -0.57 12.77 -12.48
N SER A 136 -0.17 11.51 -12.46
CA SER A 136 1.24 11.14 -12.70
C SER A 136 1.32 10.01 -13.72
N PHE A 137 2.44 9.98 -14.43
CA PHE A 137 2.77 8.85 -15.29
C PHE A 137 3.70 7.91 -14.52
N ASN A 138 3.39 6.61 -14.54
CA ASN A 138 4.20 5.59 -13.86
C ASN A 138 5.55 5.31 -14.55
N SER A 139 5.83 5.97 -15.67
CA SER A 139 7.06 5.80 -16.47
C SER A 139 7.84 7.10 -16.65
N PHE A 140 9.04 6.98 -17.25
CA PHE A 140 9.75 8.14 -17.78
C PHE A 140 8.97 8.71 -18.95
N PHE A 141 8.45 9.90 -18.74
CA PHE A 141 7.43 10.48 -19.60
C PHE A 141 8.11 11.23 -20.75
N SER A 142 7.88 10.79 -21.98
CA SER A 142 8.43 11.41 -23.20
C SER A 142 7.35 12.21 -23.94
N THR A 143 7.73 13.36 -24.48
CA THR A 143 6.86 14.33 -25.17
C THR A 143 7.59 14.99 -26.33
N SER A 144 6.85 15.59 -27.25
CA SER A 144 7.41 16.31 -28.40
C SER A 144 7.02 17.79 -28.35
N MET A 145 7.94 18.69 -28.73
CA MET A 145 7.57 20.10 -28.98
C MET A 145 6.74 20.28 -30.27
N LYS A 146 6.66 19.25 -31.13
CA LYS A 146 5.89 19.29 -32.38
C LYS A 146 4.49 18.69 -32.15
N ARG A 147 3.46 19.54 -32.16
CA ARG A 147 2.06 19.11 -31.94
C ARG A 147 1.62 18.01 -32.89
N ASP A 148 1.96 18.11 -34.18
CA ASP A 148 1.51 17.17 -35.21
C ASP A 148 2.03 15.74 -35.01
N VAL A 149 3.25 15.60 -34.45
CA VAL A 149 3.83 14.29 -34.12
C VAL A 149 2.96 13.62 -33.06
N SER A 150 2.73 14.32 -31.94
CA SER A 150 1.90 13.83 -30.84
C SER A 150 0.43 13.65 -31.24
N PHE A 151 -0.12 14.54 -32.06
CA PHE A 151 -1.48 14.41 -32.56
C PHE A 151 -1.65 13.14 -33.41
N SER A 152 -0.67 12.79 -34.23
CA SER A 152 -0.69 11.56 -35.03
C SER A 152 -0.74 10.30 -34.16
N TYR A 153 -0.01 10.28 -33.04
CA TYR A 153 -0.10 9.19 -32.06
C TYR A 153 -1.47 9.12 -31.38
N ALA A 154 -2.04 10.26 -30.98
CA ALA A 154 -3.39 10.29 -30.39
C ALA A 154 -4.44 9.74 -31.37
N LYS A 155 -4.36 10.17 -32.64
CA LYS A 155 -5.24 9.74 -33.72
C LYS A 155 -5.13 8.24 -33.98
N SER A 156 -3.93 7.72 -34.13
CA SER A 156 -3.72 6.28 -34.37
C SER A 156 -4.26 5.39 -33.25
N ASN A 157 -4.29 5.89 -32.00
CA ASN A 157 -4.88 5.15 -30.89
C ASN A 157 -6.41 5.23 -30.85
N ALA A 158 -7.00 6.32 -31.36
CA ALA A 158 -8.45 6.49 -31.41
C ALA A 158 -9.14 5.50 -32.38
N ASP A 159 -8.38 4.93 -33.33
CA ASP A 159 -8.86 3.88 -34.23
C ASP A 159 -9.09 2.54 -33.49
N ASN A 160 -8.55 2.37 -32.27
CA ASN A 160 -8.78 1.20 -31.44
C ASN A 160 -10.07 1.39 -30.60
N PRO A 161 -11.11 0.54 -30.78
CA PRO A 161 -12.40 0.71 -30.07
C PRO A 161 -12.29 0.58 -28.54
N LYS A 162 -11.21 -0.01 -28.02
CA LYS A 162 -10.96 -0.16 -26.59
C LYS A 162 -10.32 1.08 -25.96
N LEU A 163 -9.87 2.04 -26.77
CA LEU A 163 -9.11 3.20 -26.33
C LEU A 163 -9.82 4.50 -26.72
N VAL A 164 -9.50 5.55 -25.97
CA VAL A 164 -9.82 6.93 -26.27
C VAL A 164 -8.52 7.63 -26.62
N GLY A 165 -8.45 8.26 -27.80
CA GLY A 165 -7.28 9.01 -28.22
C GLY A 165 -7.20 10.36 -27.50
N ILE A 166 -6.08 10.61 -26.83
CA ILE A 166 -5.84 11.80 -26.02
C ILE A 166 -4.59 12.52 -26.52
N LEU A 167 -4.70 13.83 -26.72
CA LEU A 167 -3.57 14.75 -26.86
C LEU A 167 -3.40 15.51 -25.53
N PHE A 168 -2.34 15.22 -24.81
CA PHE A 168 -1.93 16.04 -23.67
C PHE A 168 -1.16 17.27 -24.18
N THR A 169 -1.58 18.45 -23.74
CA THR A 169 -0.93 19.73 -24.00
C THR A 169 -0.39 20.27 -22.69
N ILE A 170 0.93 20.49 -22.64
CA ILE A 170 1.66 20.70 -21.39
C ILE A 170 2.43 21.99 -21.49
N LYS A 171 2.08 22.96 -20.65
CA LYS A 171 2.84 24.21 -20.51
C LYS A 171 3.96 24.01 -19.49
N ILE A 172 5.19 24.30 -19.91
CA ILE A 172 6.41 24.14 -19.13
C ILE A 172 7.02 25.51 -18.86
N ASP A 173 7.19 25.81 -17.59
CA ASP A 173 7.96 26.95 -17.11
C ASP A 173 9.27 26.45 -16.51
N PRO A 174 10.42 26.64 -17.20
CA PRO A 174 11.72 26.16 -16.73
C PRO A 174 12.18 26.78 -15.41
N ALA A 175 11.61 27.92 -14.99
CA ALA A 175 11.94 28.55 -13.71
C ALA A 175 11.37 27.76 -12.51
N GLN A 176 10.42 26.86 -12.74
CA GLN A 176 9.81 26.04 -11.69
C GLN A 176 10.68 24.82 -11.40
N SER A 177 11.22 24.74 -10.19
CA SER A 177 12.19 23.72 -9.78
C SER A 177 11.55 22.41 -9.28
N THR A 178 10.52 21.90 -9.94
CA THR A 178 9.66 20.84 -9.37
C THR A 178 10.03 19.44 -9.84
N THR A 179 10.32 19.28 -11.14
CA THR A 179 10.69 17.98 -11.71
C THR A 179 11.70 18.13 -12.82
N PRO A 180 12.83 17.40 -12.77
CA PRO A 180 13.79 17.43 -13.85
C PRO A 180 13.22 16.89 -15.17
N PHE A 181 13.50 17.61 -16.24
CA PHE A 181 13.24 17.21 -17.62
C PHE A 181 14.39 17.66 -18.52
N ALA A 182 14.61 16.96 -19.62
CA ALA A 182 15.70 17.25 -20.53
C ALA A 182 15.22 17.29 -21.99
N LEU A 183 15.71 18.26 -22.74
CA LEU A 183 15.66 18.25 -24.20
C LEU A 183 16.66 17.21 -24.70
N VAL A 184 16.16 16.15 -25.33
CA VAL A 184 16.98 15.02 -25.76
C VAL A 184 17.29 15.03 -27.25
N GLY A 185 16.90 16.04 -28.03
CA GLY A 185 17.11 16.07 -29.49
C GLY A 185 18.56 15.76 -29.92
N ASN A 186 19.58 16.37 -29.29
CA ASN A 186 21.01 16.09 -29.58
C ASN A 186 21.52 14.76 -28.99
N HIS A 187 20.69 14.06 -28.23
CA HIS A 187 21.01 12.88 -27.44
C HIS A 187 20.16 11.66 -27.81
N GLY A 188 19.11 11.88 -28.61
CA GLY A 188 18.08 10.91 -28.96
C GLY A 188 18.35 10.21 -30.28
N ARG A 189 17.49 9.25 -30.62
CA ARG A 189 17.57 8.50 -31.88
C ARG A 189 17.38 9.40 -33.10
N PHE A 190 16.42 10.32 -33.02
CA PHE A 190 16.06 11.23 -34.12
C PHE A 190 16.60 12.63 -33.81
N LEU A 191 17.75 12.96 -34.38
CA LEU A 191 18.45 14.25 -34.14
C LEU A 191 17.63 15.49 -34.54
N GLN A 192 16.54 15.32 -35.30
CA GLN A 192 15.64 16.40 -35.74
C GLN A 192 14.33 16.46 -34.94
N GLU A 193 14.13 15.55 -33.99
CA GLU A 193 12.98 15.57 -33.09
C GLU A 193 13.31 16.40 -31.85
N ASN A 194 12.42 17.33 -31.53
CA ASN A 194 12.50 18.13 -30.31
C ASN A 194 11.79 17.37 -29.19
N GLU A 195 12.33 16.21 -28.83
CA GLU A 195 11.82 15.37 -27.75
C GLU A 195 12.23 15.94 -26.38
N VAL A 196 11.28 15.93 -25.45
CA VAL A 196 11.48 16.29 -24.04
C VAL A 196 11.15 15.08 -23.18
N LEU A 197 12.13 14.63 -22.40
CA LEU A 197 12.01 13.51 -21.49
C LEU A 197 11.96 14.01 -20.05
N PHE A 198 10.92 13.61 -19.32
CA PHE A 198 10.75 13.90 -17.90
C PHE A 198 11.21 12.73 -17.04
N SER A 199 11.71 13.05 -15.85
CA SER A 199 12.08 12.04 -14.87
C SER A 199 10.88 11.18 -14.45
N MET A 200 11.13 9.97 -13.96
CA MET A 200 10.06 9.06 -13.53
C MET A 200 9.20 9.68 -12.42
N HIS A 201 7.88 9.45 -12.52
CA HIS A 201 6.87 9.91 -11.56
C HIS A 201 6.72 11.44 -11.50
N THR A 202 6.77 12.12 -12.65
CA THR A 202 6.35 13.52 -12.75
C THR A 202 4.85 13.64 -12.47
N VAL A 203 4.49 14.67 -11.70
CA VAL A 203 3.11 14.99 -11.36
C VAL A 203 2.67 16.23 -12.11
N PHE A 204 1.45 16.18 -12.65
CA PHE A 204 0.81 17.24 -13.39
C PHE A 204 -0.56 17.55 -12.79
N ARG A 205 -0.97 18.82 -12.85
CA ARG A 205 -2.33 19.25 -12.53
C ARG A 205 -3.18 19.29 -13.80
N ILE A 206 -4.38 18.71 -13.72
CA ILE A 206 -5.33 18.64 -14.85
C ILE A 206 -6.18 19.91 -14.83
N HIS A 207 -6.19 20.70 -15.91
CA HIS A 207 -6.95 21.95 -15.96
C HIS A 207 -8.32 21.79 -16.61
N HIS A 208 -8.36 21.30 -17.85
CA HIS A 208 -9.60 21.10 -18.58
C HIS A 208 -9.40 20.12 -19.74
N ILE A 209 -10.52 19.60 -20.24
CA ILE A 209 -10.59 18.59 -21.29
C ILE A 209 -11.52 19.09 -22.38
N GLU A 210 -11.03 19.15 -23.61
CA GLU A 210 -11.77 19.62 -24.78
C GLU A 210 -11.87 18.54 -25.85
N VAL A 211 -12.89 18.60 -26.70
CA VAL A 211 -13.04 17.70 -27.85
C VAL A 211 -12.46 18.40 -29.09
N ILE A 212 -11.51 17.76 -29.77
CA ILE A 212 -10.79 18.34 -30.92
C ILE A 212 -10.96 17.54 -32.23
N GLY A 213 -11.71 16.44 -32.21
CA GLY A 213 -11.97 15.61 -33.40
C GLY A 213 -13.42 15.13 -33.45
N THR A 214 -13.96 14.94 -34.66
CA THR A 214 -15.39 14.65 -34.87
C THR A 214 -15.71 13.16 -35.01
N ALA A 215 -14.80 12.31 -35.53
CA ALA A 215 -14.97 10.86 -35.57
C ALA A 215 -13.65 10.10 -35.93
N PRO A 216 -13.15 9.17 -35.10
CA PRO A 216 -13.49 8.97 -33.68
C PRO A 216 -13.16 10.22 -32.84
N PRO A 217 -13.86 10.45 -31.71
CA PRO A 217 -13.63 11.63 -30.88
C PRO A 217 -12.21 11.61 -30.28
N LEU A 218 -11.50 12.72 -30.49
CA LEU A 218 -10.19 12.98 -29.89
C LEU A 218 -10.35 14.05 -28.82
N TYR A 219 -9.63 13.90 -27.71
CA TYR A 219 -9.69 14.84 -26.61
C TYR A 219 -8.33 15.52 -26.40
N GLU A 220 -8.35 16.84 -26.21
CA GLU A 220 -7.20 17.62 -25.77
C GLU A 220 -7.30 17.83 -24.25
N VAL A 221 -6.23 17.49 -23.53
CA VAL A 221 -6.17 17.59 -22.08
C VAL A 221 -5.05 18.56 -21.73
N ASN A 222 -5.43 19.70 -21.18
CA ASN A 222 -4.47 20.72 -20.75
C ASN A 222 -3.98 20.40 -19.35
N ILE A 223 -2.67 20.23 -19.22
CA ILE A 223 -2.02 19.95 -17.94
C ILE A 223 -0.82 20.87 -17.73
N SER A 224 -0.42 21.09 -16.47
CA SER A 224 0.81 21.80 -16.13
C SER A 224 1.61 21.02 -15.10
N LEU A 225 2.92 21.27 -15.03
CA LEU A 225 3.73 20.76 -13.93
C LEU A 225 3.17 21.25 -12.60
N THR A 226 3.12 20.34 -11.62
CA THR A 226 2.69 20.68 -10.25
C THR A 226 3.88 21.25 -9.46
N LEU A 227 3.62 22.25 -8.62
CA LEU A 227 4.62 22.87 -7.74
C LEU A 227 4.85 22.04 -6.48
N ASP A 228 6.07 22.06 -5.93
CA ASP A 228 6.37 21.41 -4.64
C ASP A 228 5.59 22.01 -3.47
N SER A 229 5.11 23.26 -3.62
CA SER A 229 4.26 23.95 -2.66
C SER A 229 2.78 23.53 -2.73
N ASP A 230 2.40 22.68 -3.69
CA ASP A 230 1.04 22.18 -3.85
C ASP A 230 0.65 21.31 -2.64
N GLU A 231 -0.45 21.66 -1.98
CA GLU A 231 -0.86 21.04 -0.71
C GLU A 231 -1.23 19.56 -0.87
N GLU A 232 -1.89 19.21 -1.96
CA GLU A 232 -2.29 17.83 -2.27
C GLU A 232 -1.05 16.98 -2.57
N LEU A 233 -0.12 17.51 -3.38
CA LEU A 233 1.14 16.84 -3.67
C LEU A 233 1.98 16.67 -2.41
N ARG A 234 2.06 17.68 -1.54
CA ARG A 234 2.79 17.59 -0.27
C ARG A 234 2.18 16.53 0.64
N THR A 235 0.86 16.53 0.79
CA THR A 235 0.15 15.53 1.60
C THR A 235 0.40 14.11 1.06
N LEU A 236 0.34 13.94 -0.26
CA LEU A 236 0.64 12.68 -0.93
C LEU A 236 2.09 12.24 -0.67
N THR A 237 3.03 13.17 -0.82
CA THR A 237 4.47 12.92 -0.63
C THR A 237 4.79 12.56 0.82
N ASP A 238 4.19 13.27 1.78
CA ASP A 238 4.36 13.01 3.21
C ASP A 238 3.76 11.67 3.60
N HIS A 239 2.61 11.30 3.04
CA HIS A 239 2.02 9.98 3.22
C HIS A 239 2.96 8.87 2.73
N ILE A 240 3.47 8.99 1.49
CA ILE A 240 4.42 8.02 0.91
C ILE A 240 5.70 7.91 1.76
N ARG A 241 6.21 9.02 2.27
CA ARG A 241 7.41 9.02 3.13
C ARG A 241 7.15 8.30 4.45
N ARG A 242 6.00 8.54 5.09
CA ARG A 242 5.60 7.87 6.34
C ARG A 242 5.47 6.36 6.19
N GLU A 243 4.98 5.87 5.05
CA GLU A 243 4.87 4.42 4.78
C GLU A 243 6.23 3.70 4.75
N SER A 244 7.34 4.44 4.60
CA SER A 244 8.64 3.87 4.29
C SER A 244 9.65 3.83 5.43
N HIS A 245 9.25 4.14 6.68
CA HIS A 245 10.04 4.11 7.93
C HIS A 245 11.54 4.45 7.77
N LEU A 246 11.91 5.69 8.12
CA LEU A 246 13.10 6.43 7.66
C LEU A 246 14.51 5.89 8.01
N ASP A 247 14.64 4.76 8.73
CA ASP A 247 15.93 4.39 9.33
C ASP A 247 16.85 3.55 8.40
N GLY A 248 16.42 3.26 7.17
CA GLY A 248 17.20 2.50 6.17
C GLY A 248 17.44 3.24 4.84
N LYS A 249 18.56 2.96 4.17
CA LYS A 249 18.86 3.41 2.78
C LYS A 249 19.09 2.23 1.84
N GLY A 250 18.87 2.46 0.56
CA GLY A 250 19.19 1.53 -0.52
C GLY A 250 18.51 0.18 -0.39
N TRP A 251 19.30 -0.89 -0.33
CA TRP A 251 18.84 -2.28 -0.31
C TRP A 251 17.97 -2.62 0.92
N THR A 252 18.28 -2.06 2.09
CA THR A 252 17.48 -2.30 3.31
C THR A 252 16.06 -1.74 3.16
N ARG A 253 15.93 -0.50 2.66
CA ARG A 253 14.63 0.14 2.41
C ARG A 253 13.85 -0.57 1.31
N LEU A 254 14.55 -1.09 0.29
CA LEU A 254 13.94 -1.94 -0.74
C LEU A 254 13.40 -3.25 -0.15
N GLY A 255 14.16 -3.92 0.71
CA GLY A 255 13.72 -5.12 1.42
C GLY A 255 12.44 -4.88 2.22
N GLN A 256 12.37 -3.77 2.97
CA GLN A 256 11.18 -3.36 3.72
C GLN A 256 9.97 -3.10 2.81
N LEU A 257 10.16 -2.36 1.71
CA LEU A 257 9.10 -2.12 0.74
C LEU A 257 8.55 -3.43 0.17
N LEU A 258 9.43 -4.39 -0.16
CA LEU A 258 9.00 -5.69 -0.67
C LEU A 258 8.21 -6.50 0.37
N ILE A 259 8.53 -6.37 1.67
CA ILE A 259 7.71 -6.97 2.73
C ILE A 259 6.31 -6.37 2.74
N GLN A 260 6.19 -5.04 2.63
CA GLN A 260 4.91 -4.35 2.60
C GLN A 260 4.07 -4.76 1.38
N LEU A 261 4.71 -4.94 0.23
CA LEU A 261 4.09 -5.45 -0.99
C LEU A 261 3.79 -6.96 -0.95
N GLY A 262 4.05 -7.65 0.15
CA GLY A 262 3.84 -9.10 0.30
C GLY A 262 4.83 -9.97 -0.49
N GLN A 263 5.88 -9.38 -1.07
CA GLN A 263 6.92 -10.06 -1.86
C GLN A 263 8.00 -10.67 -0.96
N HIS A 264 7.58 -11.46 0.04
CA HIS A 264 8.42 -11.98 1.13
C HIS A 264 9.67 -12.74 0.66
N LYS A 265 9.56 -13.61 -0.35
CA LYS A 265 10.69 -14.37 -0.90
C LYS A 265 11.77 -13.47 -1.52
N LYS A 266 11.37 -12.35 -2.13
CA LYS A 266 12.32 -11.40 -2.73
C LYS A 266 13.01 -10.58 -1.66
N ALA A 267 12.25 -10.12 -0.66
CA ALA A 267 12.81 -9.45 0.50
C ALA A 267 13.85 -10.33 1.20
N GLU A 268 13.54 -11.61 1.41
CA GLU A 268 14.46 -12.61 1.98
C GLU A 268 15.78 -12.68 1.20
N LYS A 269 15.72 -12.83 -0.14
CA LYS A 269 16.92 -12.86 -0.98
C LYS A 269 17.79 -11.60 -0.84
N ILE A 270 17.17 -10.41 -0.73
CA ILE A 270 17.90 -9.17 -0.48
C ILE A 270 18.61 -9.22 0.87
N TYR A 271 17.90 -9.61 1.93
CA TYR A 271 18.47 -9.67 3.28
C TYR A 271 19.54 -10.76 3.43
N ASP A 272 19.39 -11.92 2.81
CA ASP A 272 20.45 -12.95 2.78
C ASP A 272 21.72 -12.45 2.07
N THR A 273 21.55 -11.72 0.97
CA THR A 273 22.67 -11.12 0.25
C THR A 273 23.37 -10.06 1.11
N LEU A 274 22.61 -9.21 1.78
CA LEU A 274 23.15 -8.21 2.71
C LEU A 274 23.87 -8.87 3.89
N LEU A 275 23.33 -9.97 4.42
CA LEU A 275 23.92 -10.70 5.54
C LEU A 275 25.32 -11.24 5.19
N ASN A 276 25.50 -11.68 3.94
CA ASN A 276 26.78 -12.18 3.44
C ASN A 276 27.79 -11.06 3.15
N GLN A 277 27.33 -9.84 2.87
CA GLN A 277 28.20 -8.71 2.51
C GLN A 277 28.63 -7.86 3.72
N LYS A 278 27.83 -7.82 4.79
CA LYS A 278 28.08 -6.97 5.95
C LYS A 278 28.98 -7.64 6.98
N SER A 279 29.94 -6.88 7.51
CA SER A 279 30.88 -7.36 8.54
C SER A 279 30.46 -7.02 9.97
N HIS A 280 29.78 -5.88 10.19
CA HIS A 280 29.47 -5.37 11.53
C HIS A 280 28.30 -6.12 12.19
N ASP A 281 28.44 -6.42 13.48
CA ASP A 281 27.45 -7.13 14.29
C ASP A 281 26.10 -6.38 14.34
N ASN A 282 26.10 -5.04 14.37
CA ASN A 282 24.86 -4.25 14.36
C ASN A 282 24.05 -4.42 13.06
N ASP A 283 24.72 -4.29 11.91
CA ASP A 283 24.09 -4.47 10.60
C ASP A 283 23.49 -5.87 10.47
N LYS A 284 24.20 -6.90 10.96
CA LYS A 284 23.70 -8.28 10.99
C LYS A 284 22.50 -8.43 11.93
N GLY A 285 22.51 -7.76 13.08
CA GLY A 285 21.40 -7.72 14.03
C GLY A 285 20.12 -7.19 13.37
N LEU A 286 20.22 -6.07 12.66
CA LEU A 286 19.10 -5.49 11.90
C LEU A 286 18.61 -6.42 10.78
N ILE A 287 19.52 -7.08 10.06
CA ILE A 287 19.15 -8.01 8.99
C ILE A 287 18.41 -9.23 9.56
N TYR A 288 18.91 -9.83 10.65
CA TYR A 288 18.21 -10.92 11.32
C TYR A 288 16.84 -10.50 11.84
N HIS A 289 16.71 -9.27 12.36
CA HIS A 289 15.42 -8.71 12.75
C HIS A 289 14.43 -8.70 11.58
N GLN A 290 14.86 -8.25 10.40
CA GLN A 290 14.02 -8.19 9.20
C GLN A 290 13.66 -9.60 8.67
N LEU A 291 14.59 -10.54 8.72
CA LEU A 291 14.31 -11.95 8.39
C LEU A 291 13.30 -12.57 9.37
N GLY A 292 13.39 -12.26 10.67
CA GLY A 292 12.40 -12.64 11.66
C GLY A 292 11.02 -12.10 11.33
N HIS A 293 10.93 -10.82 10.95
CA HIS A 293 9.67 -10.21 10.52
C HIS A 293 9.09 -10.84 9.26
N ILE A 294 9.93 -11.19 8.28
CA ILE A 294 9.49 -11.94 7.08
C ILE A 294 8.88 -13.29 7.48
N ARG A 295 9.55 -14.06 8.34
CA ARG A 295 9.07 -15.37 8.79
C ARG A 295 7.77 -15.26 9.60
N HIS A 296 7.64 -14.23 10.43
CA HIS A 296 6.40 -13.96 11.15
C HIS A 296 5.24 -13.71 10.19
N ARG A 297 5.44 -12.86 9.17
CA ARG A 297 4.44 -12.58 8.13
C ARG A 297 4.07 -13.79 7.29
N GLN A 298 4.98 -14.75 7.12
CA GLN A 298 4.74 -16.04 6.45
C GLN A 298 4.03 -17.07 7.34
N GLY A 299 3.83 -16.79 8.64
CA GLY A 299 3.27 -17.74 9.61
C GLY A 299 4.30 -18.78 10.12
N LEU A 300 5.58 -18.63 9.78
CA LEU A 300 6.67 -19.50 10.21
C LEU A 300 7.21 -19.05 11.58
N PHE A 301 6.37 -19.18 12.62
CA PHE A 301 6.61 -18.55 13.93
C PHE A 301 7.90 -19.02 14.62
N GLN A 302 8.24 -20.31 14.54
CA GLN A 302 9.45 -20.82 15.19
C GLN A 302 10.74 -20.32 14.53
N GLU A 303 10.75 -20.20 13.20
CA GLU A 303 11.85 -19.59 12.46
C GLU A 303 11.96 -18.10 12.76
N ALA A 304 10.83 -17.41 12.89
CA ALA A 304 10.79 -16.00 13.25
C ALA A 304 11.46 -15.75 14.60
N ILE A 305 11.11 -16.53 15.63
CA ILE A 305 11.75 -16.48 16.95
C ILE A 305 13.26 -16.71 16.83
N THR A 306 13.67 -17.74 16.08
CA THR A 306 15.09 -18.06 15.89
C THR A 306 15.89 -16.89 15.30
N PHE A 307 15.32 -16.17 14.34
CA PHE A 307 15.95 -14.98 13.77
C PHE A 307 15.93 -13.79 14.72
N TYR A 308 14.83 -13.57 15.44
CA TYR A 308 14.78 -12.52 16.45
C TYR A 308 15.76 -12.76 17.61
N ASP A 309 15.95 -14.00 18.04
CA ASP A 309 16.94 -14.35 19.07
C ASP A 309 18.37 -14.06 18.59
N LYS A 310 18.69 -14.40 17.33
CA LYS A 310 19.99 -14.04 16.72
C LYS A 310 20.19 -12.53 16.67
N SER A 311 19.13 -11.78 16.36
CA SER A 311 19.15 -10.32 16.36
C SER A 311 19.39 -9.76 17.76
N LEU A 312 18.65 -10.25 18.76
CA LEU A 312 18.77 -9.84 20.16
C LEU A 312 20.18 -10.06 20.71
N VAL A 313 20.80 -11.22 20.46
CA VAL A 313 22.17 -11.50 20.93
C VAL A 313 23.17 -10.44 20.42
N LEU A 314 23.02 -9.99 19.17
CA LEU A 314 23.89 -8.96 18.59
C LEU A 314 23.56 -7.57 19.13
N PHE A 315 22.27 -7.26 19.33
CA PHE A 315 21.83 -5.99 19.90
C PHE A 315 22.23 -5.85 21.37
N GLU A 316 22.05 -6.87 22.20
CA GLU A 316 22.45 -6.87 23.62
C GLU A 316 23.98 -6.72 23.79
N LYS A 317 24.77 -7.21 22.83
CA LYS A 317 26.23 -7.01 22.81
C LYS A 317 26.62 -5.59 22.42
N THR A 318 25.83 -4.93 21.57
CA THR A 318 26.20 -3.66 20.92
C THR A 318 25.60 -2.45 21.61
N PHE A 319 24.38 -2.57 22.13
CA PHE A 319 23.57 -1.48 22.62
C PHE A 319 23.42 -1.50 24.15
N PRO A 320 23.19 -0.34 24.79
CA PRO A 320 22.81 -0.30 26.20
C PRO A 320 21.44 -0.96 26.41
N ALA A 321 21.19 -1.44 27.64
CA ALA A 321 19.97 -2.20 27.99
C ALA A 321 18.65 -1.43 27.73
N ASN A 322 18.67 -0.10 27.66
CA ASN A 322 17.52 0.75 27.39
C ASN A 322 17.42 1.23 25.94
N HIS A 323 18.13 0.58 25.00
CA HIS A 323 18.13 1.00 23.60
C HIS A 323 16.78 0.67 22.90
N PRO A 324 16.23 1.59 22.07
CA PRO A 324 14.96 1.38 21.37
C PRO A 324 14.89 0.10 20.51
N ASP A 325 15.99 -0.29 19.86
CA ASP A 325 16.02 -1.51 19.02
C ASP A 325 15.78 -2.81 19.80
N LEU A 326 16.17 -2.83 21.09
CA LEU A 326 15.85 -3.95 21.99
C LEU A 326 14.35 -3.98 22.27
N ALA A 327 13.74 -2.82 22.55
CA ALA A 327 12.30 -2.71 22.76
C ALA A 327 11.50 -3.16 21.53
N THR A 328 11.91 -2.74 20.33
CA THR A 328 11.31 -3.17 19.05
C THR A 328 11.44 -4.68 18.83
N SER A 329 12.59 -5.26 19.15
CA SER A 329 12.83 -6.70 19.02
C SER A 329 11.96 -7.50 20.00
N TYR A 330 11.90 -7.10 21.28
CA TYR A 330 11.01 -7.74 22.25
C TYR A 330 9.52 -7.59 21.86
N ASN A 331 9.10 -6.45 21.32
CA ASN A 331 7.72 -6.24 20.88
C ASN A 331 7.34 -7.21 19.74
N ASN A 332 8.26 -7.40 18.79
CA ASN A 332 8.03 -8.29 17.65
C ASN A 332 8.03 -9.77 18.07
N ILE A 333 8.92 -10.17 18.98
CA ILE A 333 8.89 -11.52 19.58
C ILE A 333 7.57 -11.74 20.33
N SER A 334 7.11 -10.75 21.09
CA SER A 334 5.81 -10.81 21.78
C SER A 334 4.67 -11.04 20.80
N SER A 335 4.67 -10.31 19.69
CA SER A 335 3.67 -10.45 18.62
C SER A 335 3.68 -11.85 17.98
N VAL A 336 4.86 -12.48 17.85
CA VAL A 336 4.97 -13.87 17.41
C VAL A 336 4.33 -14.81 18.44
N TYR A 337 4.62 -14.65 19.73
CA TYR A 337 4.02 -15.47 20.78
C TYR A 337 2.51 -15.29 20.90
N VAL A 338 1.98 -14.08 20.71
CA VAL A 338 0.53 -13.84 20.58
C VAL A 338 -0.05 -14.66 19.41
N SER A 339 0.64 -14.65 18.26
CA SER A 339 0.21 -15.41 17.08
C SER A 339 0.23 -16.93 17.30
N MET A 340 1.12 -17.42 18.17
CA MET A 340 1.19 -18.82 18.61
C MET A 340 0.19 -19.16 19.73
N GLY A 341 -0.46 -18.17 20.35
CA GLY A 341 -1.32 -18.34 21.51
C GLY A 341 -0.59 -18.51 22.85
N ASP A 342 0.73 -18.33 22.90
CA ASP A 342 1.53 -18.36 24.14
C ASP A 342 1.49 -16.97 24.80
N TYR A 343 0.33 -16.62 25.34
CA TYR A 343 0.07 -15.28 25.89
C TYR A 343 0.94 -14.94 27.11
N ARG A 344 1.40 -15.95 27.86
CA ARG A 344 2.28 -15.74 29.00
C ARG A 344 3.65 -15.25 28.55
N LYS A 345 4.29 -15.92 27.59
CA LYS A 345 5.56 -15.44 27.04
C LYS A 345 5.40 -14.11 26.32
N ALA A 346 4.28 -13.90 25.63
CA ALA A 346 3.99 -12.60 25.02
C ALA A 346 3.99 -11.47 26.06
N LEU A 347 3.37 -11.67 27.23
CA LEU A 347 3.40 -10.69 28.31
C LEU A 347 4.83 -10.46 28.84
N ASP A 348 5.59 -11.53 29.08
CA ASP A 348 6.98 -11.41 29.58
C ASP A 348 7.84 -10.51 28.67
N TYR A 349 7.70 -10.65 27.34
CA TYR A 349 8.44 -9.82 26.38
C TYR A 349 7.84 -8.41 26.21
N TYR A 350 6.51 -8.25 26.24
CA TYR A 350 5.90 -6.92 26.20
C TYR A 350 6.24 -6.09 27.45
N GLU A 351 6.36 -6.72 28.61
CA GLU A 351 6.81 -6.06 29.85
C GLU A 351 8.26 -5.57 29.72
N LYS A 352 9.15 -6.34 29.06
CA LYS A 352 10.51 -5.87 28.73
C LYS A 352 10.48 -4.67 27.78
N THR A 353 9.68 -4.71 26.72
CA THR A 353 9.48 -3.55 25.81
C THR A 353 9.02 -2.32 26.59
N LEU A 354 7.99 -2.48 27.41
CA LEU A 354 7.41 -1.39 28.19
C LEU A 354 8.42 -0.81 29.19
N SER A 355 9.19 -1.66 29.88
CA SER A 355 10.23 -1.21 30.82
C SER A 355 11.30 -0.35 30.13
N ILE A 356 11.76 -0.73 28.94
CA ILE A 356 12.73 0.05 28.18
C ILE A 356 12.13 1.40 27.77
N GLN A 357 10.91 1.39 27.25
CA GLN A 357 10.21 2.61 26.81
C GLN A 357 9.94 3.57 27.97
N GLN A 358 9.53 3.08 29.15
CA GLN A 358 9.33 3.91 30.33
C GLN A 358 10.60 4.57 30.84
N GLN A 359 11.77 3.94 30.63
CA GLN A 359 13.07 4.50 31.01
C GLN A 359 13.59 5.54 30.00
N SER A 360 13.19 5.43 28.73
CA SER A 360 13.78 6.19 27.61
C SER A 360 12.86 7.25 27.02
N LEU A 361 11.54 7.18 27.26
CA LEU A 361 10.55 8.05 26.63
C LEU A 361 9.77 8.89 27.66
N PRO A 362 9.28 10.08 27.27
CA PRO A 362 8.33 10.84 28.08
C PRO A 362 7.05 10.04 28.38
N ALA A 363 6.42 10.30 29.53
CA ALA A 363 5.25 9.55 29.99
C ALA A 363 4.04 9.62 29.03
N ASN A 364 3.95 10.65 28.20
CA ASN A 364 2.89 10.85 27.21
C ASN A 364 3.31 10.43 25.77
N HIS A 365 4.40 9.67 25.62
CA HIS A 365 4.87 9.26 24.30
C HIS A 365 3.93 8.23 23.63
N PRO A 366 3.62 8.35 22.33
CA PRO A 366 2.72 7.42 21.62
C PRO A 366 3.13 5.93 21.72
N ASP A 367 4.42 5.64 21.72
CA ASP A 367 4.91 4.25 21.83
C ASP A 367 4.50 3.57 23.14
N LEU A 368 4.40 4.32 24.25
CA LEU A 368 3.88 3.79 25.51
C LEU A 368 2.40 3.42 25.38
N ALA A 369 1.62 4.24 24.69
CA ALA A 369 0.21 3.95 24.42
C ALA A 369 0.05 2.67 23.60
N THR A 370 0.90 2.47 22.58
CA THR A 370 0.95 1.24 21.77
C THR A 370 1.28 0.02 22.63
N SER A 371 2.31 0.09 23.47
CA SER A 371 2.70 -1.02 24.36
C SER A 371 1.62 -1.38 25.36
N TYR A 372 0.99 -0.38 26.00
CA TYR A 372 -0.16 -0.63 26.88
C TYR A 372 -1.33 -1.28 26.13
N SER A 373 -1.62 -0.83 24.91
CA SER A 373 -2.70 -1.41 24.09
C SER A 373 -2.42 -2.87 23.73
N ASN A 374 -1.16 -3.18 23.37
CA ASN A 374 -0.74 -4.54 23.06
C ASN A 374 -0.91 -5.46 24.28
N ILE A 375 -0.44 -5.03 25.45
CA ILE A 375 -0.62 -5.77 26.71
C ILE A 375 -2.10 -5.95 27.05
N GLY A 376 -2.90 -4.90 26.91
CA GLY A 376 -4.35 -4.94 27.12
C GLY A 376 -5.01 -5.99 26.22
N SER A 377 -4.66 -6.03 24.94
CA SER A 377 -5.15 -7.04 23.99
C SER A 377 -4.77 -8.47 24.39
N VAL A 378 -3.57 -8.68 24.92
CA VAL A 378 -3.18 -10.00 25.43
C VAL A 378 -4.03 -10.41 26.63
N TYR A 379 -4.31 -9.49 27.55
CA TYR A 379 -5.22 -9.77 28.68
C TYR A 379 -6.66 -10.07 28.24
N VAL A 380 -7.15 -9.46 27.15
CA VAL A 380 -8.43 -9.86 26.54
C VAL A 380 -8.41 -11.33 26.11
N HIS A 381 -7.33 -11.77 25.46
CA HIS A 381 -7.21 -13.17 25.03
C HIS A 381 -7.09 -14.16 26.19
N ILE A 382 -6.48 -13.73 27.31
CA ILE A 382 -6.42 -14.53 28.55
C ILE A 382 -7.78 -14.56 29.27
N GLY A 383 -8.65 -13.57 29.02
CA GLY A 383 -9.93 -13.41 29.72
C GLY A 383 -9.84 -12.58 31.00
N ASP A 384 -8.71 -11.95 31.30
CA ASP A 384 -8.57 -11.00 32.42
C ASP A 384 -9.00 -9.59 31.96
N TYR A 385 -10.32 -9.42 31.84
CA TYR A 385 -10.92 -8.18 31.35
C TYR A 385 -10.64 -6.98 32.26
N ARG A 386 -10.41 -7.18 33.56
CA ARG A 386 -10.07 -6.09 34.49
C ARG A 386 -8.70 -5.51 34.17
N LYS A 387 -7.69 -6.37 33.99
CA LYS A 387 -6.36 -5.89 33.57
C LYS A 387 -6.39 -5.30 32.17
N ALA A 388 -7.15 -5.89 31.25
CA ALA A 388 -7.31 -5.33 29.91
C ALA A 388 -7.83 -3.88 29.95
N LEU A 389 -8.86 -3.60 30.78
CA LEU A 389 -9.37 -2.24 30.98
C LEU A 389 -8.30 -1.29 31.55
N GLU A 390 -7.57 -1.71 32.60
CA GLU A 390 -6.50 -0.87 33.18
C GLU A 390 -5.48 -0.42 32.13
N TYR A 391 -5.06 -1.36 31.26
CA TYR A 391 -4.09 -1.07 30.21
C TYR A 391 -4.68 -0.21 29.08
N PHE A 392 -5.91 -0.48 28.63
CA PHE A 392 -6.56 0.36 27.62
C PHE A 392 -6.90 1.77 28.12
N GLU A 393 -7.20 1.94 29.41
CA GLU A 393 -7.39 3.26 30.02
C GLU A 393 -6.08 4.06 30.06
N LYS A 394 -4.94 3.41 30.33
CA LYS A 394 -3.61 4.04 30.20
C LYS A 394 -3.33 4.46 28.76
N THR A 395 -3.62 3.61 27.77
CA THR A 395 -3.51 3.96 26.34
C THR A 395 -4.36 5.19 26.02
N LEU A 396 -5.64 5.18 26.41
CA LEU A 396 -6.57 6.26 26.13
C LEU A 396 -6.11 7.57 26.79
N SER A 397 -5.63 7.53 28.03
CA SER A 397 -5.14 8.71 28.75
C SER A 397 -3.97 9.38 28.03
N ILE A 398 -2.98 8.62 27.57
CA ILE A 398 -1.84 9.15 26.81
C ILE A 398 -2.32 9.77 25.51
N GLN A 399 -3.19 9.09 24.77
CA GLN A 399 -3.71 9.57 23.49
C GLN A 399 -4.54 10.85 23.65
N GLN A 400 -5.36 10.96 24.69
CA GLN A 400 -6.14 12.17 24.97
C GLN A 400 -5.25 13.39 25.29
N GLN A 401 -4.07 13.16 25.88
CA GLN A 401 -3.11 14.23 26.18
C GLN A 401 -2.28 14.66 24.96
N SER A 402 -2.10 13.77 23.98
CA SER A 402 -1.16 13.96 22.87
C SER A 402 -1.81 14.16 21.50
N LEU A 403 -3.09 13.82 21.34
CA LEU A 403 -3.77 13.83 20.04
C LEU A 403 -5.00 14.75 20.03
N PRO A 404 -5.37 15.30 18.85
CA PRO A 404 -6.65 16.00 18.68
C PRO A 404 -7.85 15.11 19.00
N ALA A 405 -8.95 15.70 19.46
CA ALA A 405 -10.14 14.97 19.91
C ALA A 405 -10.79 14.08 18.83
N ASN A 406 -10.59 14.39 17.54
CA ASN A 406 -11.09 13.63 16.40
C ASN A 406 -10.05 12.66 15.80
N HIS A 407 -8.95 12.38 16.49
CA HIS A 407 -7.90 11.50 15.97
C HIS A 407 -8.37 10.03 15.90
N PRO A 408 -8.11 9.29 14.80
CA PRO A 408 -8.54 7.90 14.62
C PRO A 408 -8.09 6.94 15.74
N ASP A 409 -6.92 7.17 16.33
CA ASP A 409 -6.40 6.33 17.42
C ASP A 409 -7.27 6.37 18.68
N LEU A 410 -7.90 7.51 18.99
CA LEU A 410 -8.87 7.62 20.08
C LEU A 410 -10.09 6.74 19.82
N ALA A 411 -10.56 6.69 18.57
CA ALA A 411 -11.67 5.80 18.19
C ALA A 411 -11.30 4.33 18.36
N THR A 412 -10.05 3.95 18.06
CA THR A 412 -9.54 2.59 18.29
C THR A 412 -9.51 2.24 19.77
N SER A 413 -9.02 3.15 20.63
CA SER A 413 -8.99 2.94 22.08
C SER A 413 -10.38 2.82 22.70
N TYR A 414 -11.31 3.71 22.34
CA TYR A 414 -12.70 3.59 22.77
C TYR A 414 -13.34 2.27 22.30
N ASN A 415 -13.08 1.87 21.06
CA ASN A 415 -13.57 0.59 20.54
C ASN A 415 -13.01 -0.61 21.34
N ASN A 416 -11.74 -0.59 21.71
CA ASN A 416 -11.13 -1.67 22.49
C ASN A 416 -11.75 -1.76 23.89
N ILE A 417 -11.96 -0.63 24.56
CA ILE A 417 -12.66 -0.59 25.85
C ILE A 417 -14.11 -1.10 25.73
N GLY A 418 -14.83 -0.67 24.68
CA GLY A 418 -16.18 -1.17 24.37
C GLY A 418 -16.22 -2.68 24.15
N LEU A 419 -15.19 -3.25 23.50
CA LEU A 419 -15.04 -4.70 23.32
C LEU A 419 -14.84 -5.44 24.64
N VAL A 420 -14.08 -4.87 25.57
CA VAL A 420 -13.91 -5.47 26.90
C VAL A 420 -15.22 -5.46 27.67
N TYR A 421 -15.93 -4.32 27.73
CA TYR A 421 -17.23 -4.26 28.40
C TYR A 421 -18.28 -5.20 27.77
N ASN A 422 -18.29 -5.31 26.44
CA ASN A 422 -19.16 -6.28 25.75
C ASN A 422 -18.82 -7.73 26.15
N SER A 423 -17.54 -8.06 26.27
CA SER A 423 -17.09 -9.41 26.69
C SER A 423 -17.44 -9.70 28.14
N MET A 424 -17.50 -8.67 28.99
CA MET A 424 -17.97 -8.77 30.37
C MET A 424 -19.51 -8.81 30.50
N GLY A 425 -20.25 -8.57 29.42
CA GLY A 425 -21.71 -8.46 29.43
C GLY A 425 -22.26 -7.11 29.93
N ASP A 426 -21.40 -6.10 30.16
CA ASP A 426 -21.81 -4.73 30.48
C ASP A 426 -22.17 -3.99 29.18
N TYR A 427 -23.30 -4.37 28.59
CA TYR A 427 -23.76 -3.85 27.31
C TYR A 427 -23.99 -2.32 27.30
N PRO A 428 -24.54 -1.69 28.35
CA PRO A 428 -24.69 -0.24 28.39
C PRO A 428 -23.36 0.51 28.24
N LYS A 429 -22.32 0.09 28.99
CA LYS A 429 -20.98 0.69 28.81
C LYS A 429 -20.37 0.36 27.46
N ALA A 430 -20.55 -0.87 26.97
CA ALA A 430 -20.07 -1.23 25.64
C ALA A 430 -20.63 -0.30 24.56
N LEU A 431 -21.93 -0.02 24.59
CA LEU A 431 -22.59 0.94 23.69
C LEU A 431 -22.02 2.34 23.84
N GLU A 432 -21.89 2.86 25.07
CA GLU A 432 -21.32 4.19 25.31
C GLU A 432 -19.95 4.36 24.64
N TYR A 433 -19.07 3.38 24.81
CA TYR A 433 -17.72 3.41 24.24
C TYR A 433 -17.71 3.20 22.73
N TYR A 434 -18.53 2.30 22.18
CA TYR A 434 -18.64 2.13 20.74
C TYR A 434 -19.25 3.34 20.03
N GLU A 435 -20.19 4.04 20.65
CA GLU A 435 -20.79 5.28 20.13
C GLU A 435 -19.76 6.42 20.10
N LYS A 436 -18.93 6.57 21.13
CA LYS A 436 -17.79 7.51 21.11
C LYS A 436 -16.83 7.21 19.94
N ALA A 437 -16.49 5.93 19.74
CA ALA A 437 -15.64 5.53 18.62
C ALA A 437 -16.28 5.80 17.25
N LEU A 438 -17.59 5.53 17.11
CA LEU A 438 -18.36 5.81 15.90
C LEU A 438 -18.38 7.32 15.57
N LEU A 439 -18.63 8.17 16.58
CA LEU A 439 -18.70 9.62 16.40
C LEU A 439 -17.38 10.18 15.83
N ILE A 440 -16.24 9.78 16.39
CA ILE A 440 -14.93 10.20 15.89
C ILE A 440 -14.74 9.73 14.45
N ARG A 441 -15.03 8.45 14.14
CA ARG A 441 -14.89 7.90 12.79
C ARG A 441 -15.79 8.62 11.77
N GLN A 442 -16.99 9.02 12.15
CA GLN A 442 -17.90 9.80 11.29
C GLN A 442 -17.39 11.22 11.04
N GLN A 443 -16.71 11.82 12.01
CA GLN A 443 -16.12 13.16 11.86
C GLN A 443 -14.82 13.15 11.05
N SER A 444 -14.07 12.04 11.08
CA SER A 444 -12.71 11.97 10.51
C SER A 444 -12.59 11.16 9.22
N LEU A 445 -13.63 10.42 8.80
CA LEU A 445 -13.56 9.50 7.65
C LEU A 445 -14.74 9.71 6.68
N PRO A 446 -14.56 9.36 5.38
CA PRO A 446 -15.67 9.31 4.43
C PRO A 446 -16.79 8.40 4.90
N ALA A 447 -18.04 8.72 4.55
CA ALA A 447 -19.23 8.00 5.01
C ALA A 447 -19.25 6.50 4.64
N ASN A 448 -18.57 6.11 3.57
CA ASN A 448 -18.43 4.73 3.11
C ASN A 448 -17.16 4.03 3.62
N HIS A 449 -16.47 4.58 4.62
CA HIS A 449 -15.22 4.01 5.10
C HIS A 449 -15.44 2.71 5.92
N PRO A 450 -14.66 1.63 5.70
CA PRO A 450 -14.83 0.35 6.38
C PRO A 450 -14.85 0.41 7.92
N ASN A 451 -14.04 1.29 8.52
CA ASN A 451 -14.03 1.48 9.98
C ASN A 451 -15.38 1.94 10.56
N ILE A 452 -16.18 2.72 9.82
CA ILE A 452 -17.53 3.10 10.23
C ILE A 452 -18.44 1.87 10.22
N ALA A 453 -18.32 1.01 9.20
CA ALA A 453 -19.03 -0.26 9.16
C ALA A 453 -18.66 -1.16 10.34
N THR A 454 -17.39 -1.21 10.73
CA THR A 454 -16.95 -1.97 11.93
C THR A 454 -17.60 -1.44 13.21
N SER A 455 -17.70 -0.11 13.39
CA SER A 455 -18.42 0.47 14.53
C SER A 455 -19.88 0.05 14.56
N TYR A 456 -20.60 0.19 13.43
CA TYR A 456 -22.00 -0.23 13.36
C TYR A 456 -22.16 -1.72 13.62
N ASN A 457 -21.27 -2.56 13.11
CA ASN A 457 -21.30 -4.00 13.37
C ASN A 457 -21.16 -4.30 14.86
N ASN A 458 -20.23 -3.65 15.55
CA ASN A 458 -20.01 -3.87 16.98
C ASN A 458 -21.22 -3.44 17.82
N ILE A 459 -21.84 -2.30 17.50
CA ILE A 459 -23.09 -1.85 18.13
C ILE A 459 -24.23 -2.84 17.86
N GLY A 460 -24.36 -3.32 16.61
CA GLY A 460 -25.35 -4.32 16.23
C GLY A 460 -25.17 -5.65 16.99
N LEU A 461 -23.93 -6.09 17.21
CA LEU A 461 -23.62 -7.26 18.03
C LEU A 461 -24.06 -7.08 19.48
N VAL A 462 -23.85 -5.90 20.07
CA VAL A 462 -24.29 -5.61 21.44
C VAL A 462 -25.82 -5.67 21.54
N TYR A 463 -26.55 -5.01 20.63
CA TYR A 463 -28.01 -5.08 20.62
C TYR A 463 -28.54 -6.49 20.40
N ASN A 464 -27.87 -7.28 19.56
CA ASN A 464 -28.21 -8.69 19.37
C ASN A 464 -28.04 -9.49 20.67
N SER A 465 -26.93 -9.29 21.40
CA SER A 465 -26.69 -9.94 22.69
C SER A 465 -27.70 -9.50 23.78
N MET A 466 -28.24 -8.28 23.67
CA MET A 466 -29.32 -7.79 24.53
C MET A 466 -30.71 -8.31 24.14
N GLY A 467 -30.85 -8.96 22.99
CA GLY A 467 -32.13 -9.40 22.44
C GLY A 467 -32.95 -8.30 21.75
N ASP A 468 -32.41 -7.09 21.56
CA ASP A 468 -33.03 -6.03 20.76
C ASP A 468 -32.72 -6.25 19.28
N TYR A 469 -33.35 -7.30 18.72
CA TYR A 469 -33.11 -7.74 17.34
C TYR A 469 -33.45 -6.67 16.30
N ARG A 470 -34.42 -5.79 16.60
CA ARG A 470 -34.79 -4.69 15.70
C ARG A 470 -33.64 -3.70 15.53
N LYS A 471 -33.04 -3.23 16.64
CA LYS A 471 -31.87 -2.35 16.56
C LYS A 471 -30.66 -3.07 16.00
N ALA A 472 -30.45 -4.34 16.35
CA ALA A 472 -29.38 -5.14 15.78
C ALA A 472 -29.45 -5.18 14.23
N LEU A 473 -30.63 -5.44 13.66
CA LEU A 473 -30.85 -5.41 12.22
C LEU A 473 -30.55 -4.04 11.61
N GLU A 474 -31.03 -2.95 12.22
CA GLU A 474 -30.77 -1.59 11.73
C GLU A 474 -29.26 -1.32 11.59
N TYR A 475 -28.48 -1.69 12.60
CA TYR A 475 -27.03 -1.49 12.60
C TYR A 475 -26.29 -2.44 11.65
N PHE A 476 -26.72 -3.70 11.55
CA PHE A 476 -26.14 -4.64 10.57
C PHE A 476 -26.47 -4.26 9.13
N GLU A 477 -27.64 -3.69 8.85
CA GLU A 477 -28.00 -3.17 7.52
C GLU A 477 -27.15 -1.96 7.14
N LYS A 478 -26.90 -1.03 8.08
CA LYS A 478 -25.93 0.07 7.87
C LYS A 478 -24.53 -0.46 7.56
N THR A 479 -24.08 -1.47 8.32
CA THR A 479 -22.79 -2.17 8.08
C THR A 479 -22.72 -2.76 6.67
N LEU A 480 -23.76 -3.51 6.28
CA LEU A 480 -23.82 -4.17 4.97
C LEU A 480 -23.85 -3.16 3.82
N SER A 481 -24.57 -2.06 3.98
CA SER A 481 -24.66 -0.99 2.98
C SER A 481 -23.29 -0.39 2.67
N ILE A 482 -22.54 -0.01 3.71
CA ILE A 482 -21.18 0.53 3.55
C ILE A 482 -20.26 -0.50 2.89
N ARG A 483 -20.23 -1.72 3.41
CA ARG A 483 -19.37 -2.80 2.88
C ARG A 483 -19.66 -3.14 1.42
N LYS A 484 -20.92 -3.05 0.98
CA LYS A 484 -21.28 -3.26 -0.44
C LYS A 484 -20.75 -2.17 -1.36
N GLN A 485 -20.67 -0.94 -0.86
CA GLN A 485 -20.14 0.19 -1.63
C GLN A 485 -18.62 0.20 -1.66
N SER A 486 -17.97 -0.30 -0.61
CA SER A 486 -16.52 -0.18 -0.42
C SER A 486 -15.71 -1.45 -0.72
N LEU A 487 -16.34 -2.62 -0.83
CA LEU A 487 -15.65 -3.90 -0.96
C LEU A 487 -16.09 -4.70 -2.20
N PRO A 488 -15.20 -5.50 -2.80
CA PRO A 488 -15.56 -6.46 -3.84
C PRO A 488 -16.63 -7.45 -3.35
N ALA A 489 -17.50 -7.93 -4.25
CA ALA A 489 -18.64 -8.78 -3.91
C ALA A 489 -18.27 -10.09 -3.17
N ASN A 490 -17.05 -10.58 -3.35
CA ASN A 490 -16.52 -11.79 -2.71
C ASN A 490 -15.70 -11.52 -1.43
N HIS A 491 -15.74 -10.29 -0.89
CA HIS A 491 -14.97 -9.95 0.29
C HIS A 491 -15.50 -10.65 1.56
N PRO A 492 -14.64 -11.24 2.40
CA PRO A 492 -15.06 -11.96 3.62
C PRO A 492 -15.98 -11.17 4.55
N ASP A 493 -15.76 -9.87 4.69
CA ASP A 493 -16.57 -9.02 5.57
C ASP A 493 -18.03 -8.86 5.11
N LEU A 494 -18.30 -8.97 3.80
CA LEU A 494 -19.67 -9.02 3.27
C LEU A 494 -20.35 -10.31 3.71
N ALA A 495 -19.64 -11.44 3.62
CA ALA A 495 -20.14 -12.72 4.10
C ALA A 495 -20.47 -12.68 5.60
N THR A 496 -19.60 -12.05 6.41
CA THR A 496 -19.88 -11.85 7.85
C THR A 496 -21.12 -10.98 8.08
N SER A 497 -21.29 -9.87 7.35
CA SER A 497 -22.48 -9.02 7.48
C SER A 497 -23.77 -9.76 7.14
N TYR A 498 -23.79 -10.51 6.04
CA TYR A 498 -24.94 -11.33 5.68
C TYR A 498 -25.24 -12.39 6.75
N ASN A 499 -24.22 -13.07 7.26
CA ASN A 499 -24.38 -14.07 8.31
C ASN A 499 -24.96 -13.47 9.59
N ASN A 500 -24.47 -12.30 10.02
CA ASN A 500 -24.98 -11.64 11.24
C ASN A 500 -26.48 -11.32 11.11
N ILE A 501 -26.90 -10.78 9.95
CA ILE A 501 -28.32 -10.54 9.67
C ILE A 501 -29.12 -11.85 9.67
N GLY A 502 -28.59 -12.90 9.04
CA GLY A 502 -29.22 -14.23 9.01
C GLY A 502 -29.43 -14.82 10.40
N LEU A 503 -28.44 -14.72 11.28
CA LEU A 503 -28.53 -15.19 12.67
C LEU A 503 -29.54 -14.39 13.51
N VAL A 504 -29.67 -13.08 13.26
CA VAL A 504 -30.71 -12.29 13.93
C VAL A 504 -32.11 -12.74 13.49
N TYR A 505 -32.33 -12.96 12.19
CA TYR A 505 -33.60 -13.49 11.70
C TYR A 505 -33.90 -14.91 12.22
N ASP A 506 -32.88 -15.76 12.38
CA ASP A 506 -33.04 -17.07 13.03
C ASP A 506 -33.50 -16.91 14.48
N SER A 507 -32.91 -15.96 15.22
CA SER A 507 -33.29 -15.65 16.60
C SER A 507 -34.71 -15.07 16.71
N MET A 508 -35.20 -14.41 15.66
CA MET A 508 -36.58 -13.93 15.53
C MET A 508 -37.56 -15.00 15.00
N ASN A 509 -37.09 -16.22 14.71
CA ASN A 509 -37.83 -17.30 14.07
C ASN A 509 -38.33 -17.00 12.63
N ASP A 510 -37.78 -16.00 11.95
CA ASP A 510 -38.03 -15.74 10.52
C ASP A 510 -37.06 -16.58 9.68
N TYR A 511 -37.29 -17.90 9.65
CA TYR A 511 -36.38 -18.86 9.01
C TYR A 511 -36.23 -18.65 7.51
N ARG A 512 -37.23 -18.03 6.84
CA ARG A 512 -37.15 -17.71 5.40
C ARG A 512 -36.10 -16.63 5.15
N LYS A 513 -36.14 -15.53 5.90
CA LYS A 513 -35.12 -14.48 5.77
C LYS A 513 -33.77 -14.95 6.29
N ALA A 514 -33.74 -15.71 7.38
CA ALA A 514 -32.51 -16.29 7.90
C ALA A 514 -31.80 -17.13 6.83
N HIS A 515 -32.53 -18.01 6.15
CA HIS A 515 -32.02 -18.86 5.07
C HIS A 515 -31.43 -18.02 3.93
N PHE A 516 -32.21 -17.05 3.42
CA PHE A 516 -31.78 -16.15 2.36
C PHE A 516 -30.45 -15.43 2.67
N TYR A 517 -30.30 -14.94 3.89
CA TYR A 517 -29.09 -14.22 4.30
C TYR A 517 -27.91 -15.17 4.55
N CYS A 518 -28.12 -16.33 5.15
CA CYS A 518 -27.07 -17.36 5.31
C CYS A 518 -26.57 -17.89 3.95
N GLU A 519 -27.46 -18.07 2.97
CA GLU A 519 -27.08 -18.49 1.62
C GLU A 519 -26.17 -17.45 0.95
N ARG A 520 -26.54 -16.17 1.04
CA ARG A 520 -25.69 -15.07 0.54
C ARG A 520 -24.34 -14.99 1.24
N ALA A 521 -24.28 -15.28 2.54
CA ALA A 521 -23.02 -15.34 3.27
C ALA A 521 -22.10 -16.43 2.69
N VAL A 522 -22.62 -17.63 2.47
CA VAL A 522 -21.88 -18.75 1.87
C VAL A 522 -21.44 -18.41 0.44
N GLN A 523 -22.33 -17.87 -0.39
CA GLN A 523 -22.01 -17.49 -1.77
C GLN A 523 -20.88 -16.46 -1.85
N SER A 524 -20.92 -15.42 -1.00
CA SER A 524 -19.88 -14.39 -0.93
C SER A 524 -18.52 -14.97 -0.51
N ALA A 525 -18.50 -15.93 0.43
CA ALA A 525 -17.27 -16.56 0.91
C ALA A 525 -16.68 -17.64 -0.03
N LYS A 526 -17.52 -18.37 -0.77
CA LYS A 526 -17.07 -19.44 -1.70
C LYS A 526 -16.18 -18.92 -2.83
N CYS A 527 -16.39 -17.69 -3.26
CA CYS A 527 -15.62 -17.08 -4.35
C CYS A 527 -14.22 -16.58 -3.95
N SER A 528 -13.85 -16.64 -2.67
CA SER A 528 -12.58 -16.06 -2.17
C SER A 528 -11.76 -16.98 -1.27
N ARG A 529 -12.28 -18.14 -0.86
CA ARG A 529 -11.63 -19.03 0.11
C ARG A 529 -11.54 -20.47 -0.38
N SER A 530 -10.50 -21.18 0.07
CA SER A 530 -10.38 -22.61 -0.13
C SER A 530 -11.57 -23.35 0.52
N PRO A 531 -12.03 -24.49 -0.05
CA PRO A 531 -13.17 -25.25 0.47
C PRO A 531 -13.08 -25.59 1.97
N ASN A 532 -11.87 -25.81 2.49
CA ASN A 532 -11.65 -26.20 3.90
C ASN A 532 -11.39 -25.01 4.85
N HIS A 533 -11.63 -23.77 4.42
CA HIS A 533 -11.36 -22.61 5.27
C HIS A 533 -12.33 -22.56 6.47
N PRO A 534 -11.85 -22.45 7.73
CA PRO A 534 -12.69 -22.56 8.93
C PRO A 534 -13.92 -21.62 8.96
N HIS A 535 -13.74 -20.39 8.48
CA HIS A 535 -14.86 -19.44 8.36
C HIS A 535 -15.93 -19.89 7.36
N LEU A 536 -15.56 -20.47 6.21
CA LEU A 536 -16.54 -20.97 5.23
C LEU A 536 -17.34 -22.13 5.83
N LEU A 537 -16.64 -23.08 6.46
CA LEU A 537 -17.28 -24.20 7.16
C LEU A 537 -18.22 -23.75 8.30
N ARG A 538 -17.92 -22.62 8.96
CA ARG A 538 -18.84 -22.02 9.94
C ARG A 538 -20.11 -21.49 9.28
N LEU A 539 -19.98 -20.78 8.16
CA LEU A 539 -21.13 -20.26 7.41
C LEU A 539 -22.02 -21.37 6.87
N GLU A 540 -21.42 -22.44 6.33
CA GLU A 540 -22.16 -23.60 5.81
C GLU A 540 -22.92 -24.33 6.93
N ARG A 541 -22.30 -24.49 8.11
CA ARG A 541 -22.99 -25.03 9.29
C ARG A 541 -24.17 -24.18 9.74
N ASN A 542 -24.03 -22.85 9.73
CA ASN A 542 -25.13 -21.94 10.06
C ASN A 542 -26.27 -22.05 9.04
N LEU A 543 -25.95 -22.15 7.75
CA LEU A 543 -26.93 -22.35 6.69
C LEU A 543 -27.69 -23.66 6.86
N GLU A 544 -26.98 -24.78 7.05
CA GLU A 544 -27.58 -26.10 7.27
C GLU A 544 -28.49 -26.12 8.51
N TYR A 545 -28.05 -25.48 9.60
CA TYR A 545 -28.85 -25.37 10.81
C TYR A 545 -30.18 -24.64 10.56
N VAL A 546 -30.14 -23.50 9.85
CA VAL A 546 -31.33 -22.72 9.50
C VAL A 546 -32.21 -23.49 8.51
N GLU A 547 -31.63 -24.22 7.55
CA GLU A 547 -32.37 -25.07 6.61
C GLU A 547 -33.20 -26.14 7.32
N ASN A 548 -32.62 -26.80 8.33
CA ASN A 548 -33.31 -27.80 9.12
C ASN A 548 -34.52 -27.21 9.87
N LYS A 549 -34.37 -26.03 10.48
CA LYS A 549 -35.49 -25.33 11.12
C LYS A 549 -36.56 -24.89 10.13
N LEU A 550 -36.16 -24.38 8.96
CA LEU A 550 -37.08 -23.97 7.91
C LEU A 550 -37.93 -25.15 7.40
N ARG A 551 -37.31 -26.31 7.16
CA ARG A 551 -38.01 -27.55 6.78
C ARG A 551 -39.00 -28.00 7.86
N HIS A 552 -38.60 -27.98 9.13
CA HIS A 552 -39.46 -28.36 10.24
C HIS A 552 -40.66 -27.43 10.40
N SER A 553 -40.44 -26.11 10.33
CA SER A 553 -41.52 -25.12 10.39
C SER A 553 -42.52 -25.25 9.23
N SER A 554 -42.03 -25.59 8.03
CA SER A 554 -42.89 -25.78 6.85
C SER A 554 -43.70 -27.07 6.97
N PHE A 555 -43.14 -28.14 7.53
CA PHE A 555 -43.85 -29.39 7.80
C PHE A 555 -44.96 -29.21 8.85
N LEU A 556 -44.71 -28.40 9.89
CA LEU A 556 -45.73 -28.06 10.90
C LEU A 556 -46.84 -27.17 10.36
N ALA A 557 -46.56 -26.30 9.39
CA ALA A 557 -47.58 -25.43 8.77
C ALA A 557 -48.49 -26.14 7.75
N ILE A 558 -48.09 -27.34 7.28
CA ILE A 558 -48.88 -28.18 6.35
C ILE A 558 -49.81 -29.14 7.11
N LYS A 559 -49.51 -29.44 8.38
CA LYS A 559 -50.40 -30.18 9.29
C LYS A 559 -51.38 -29.22 9.96
#